data_AF-A0A1B7NJS3-F1
#
_entry.id   AF-A0A1B7NJS3-F1
#
_cell.length_a   1.000
_cell.length_b   1.000
_cell.length_c   1.000
_cell.angle_alpha   90.00
_cell.angle_beta   90.00
_cell.angle_gamma   90.00
#
_symmetry.space_group_name_H-M   'P 1'
#
loop_
_entity.id
_entity.type
_entity.pdbx_description
1 polymer ?
#
loop_
_entity_poly.entity_id
_entity_poly.type
_entity_poly.pdbx_seq_one_letter_code
_entity_poly.pdbx_strand_id
1 'polypeptide(L)'
;MSEIGQIFQEYAKSTTTPFPAATSKPVDKAGNVVYSSSHGNTKVDGSGETMSEDTHFWTASMPKLFTAGAVMVVMERGLISPEDDVGNVLPELADPEFLDGFDENGKPIVRKASKKLTLRTLLTHSSGFAYHLTREILQKWNAYRGQDTTQMDGSYVCSLATCAEEEDL
;
A
#
# COMPACT_ATOMS: atom_id res chain seq x y z
N MET A 1 17.06 31.23 -1.78
CA MET A 1 16.18 30.12 -1.33
C MET A 1 15.21 29.87 -2.47
N SER A 2 15.05 28.63 -2.94
CA SER A 2 14.08 28.33 -4.01
C SER A 2 12.66 28.62 -3.54
N GLU A 3 11.74 28.90 -4.46
CA GLU A 3 10.32 29.09 -4.17
C GLU A 3 9.74 27.90 -3.37
N ILE A 4 10.12 26.68 -3.75
CA ILE A 4 9.82 25.44 -3.02
C ILE A 4 10.30 25.50 -1.56
N GLY A 5 11.51 26.01 -1.32
CA GLY A 5 12.03 26.16 0.04
C GLY A 5 11.30 27.18 0.88
N GLN A 6 10.80 28.26 0.26
CA GLN A 6 9.97 29.23 0.97
C GLN A 6 8.63 28.61 1.38
N ILE A 7 7.99 27.83 0.50
CA ILE A 7 6.74 27.10 0.79
C ILE A 7 6.97 26.11 1.93
N PHE A 8 7.96 25.22 1.83
CA PHE A 8 8.23 24.24 2.90
C PHE A 8 8.53 24.93 4.23
N GLN A 9 9.30 26.01 4.21
CA GLN A 9 9.62 26.75 5.42
C GLN A 9 8.37 27.41 6.02
N GLU A 10 7.48 27.98 5.21
CA GLU A 10 6.22 28.60 5.68
C GLU A 10 5.31 27.57 6.37
N TYR A 11 5.10 26.41 5.75
CA TYR A 11 4.18 25.39 6.26
C TYR A 11 4.75 24.54 7.41
N ALA A 12 6.07 24.48 7.57
CA ALA A 12 6.73 23.74 8.66
C ALA A 12 7.21 24.63 9.83
N LYS A 13 6.89 25.94 9.82
CA LYS A 13 7.35 26.92 10.84
C LYS A 13 6.53 26.95 12.12
N SER A 14 5.38 26.29 12.20
CA SER A 14 4.48 26.43 13.36
C SER A 14 4.26 25.11 14.08
N THR A 15 4.28 25.14 15.41
CA THR A 15 3.74 24.08 16.28
C THR A 15 2.21 23.97 16.17
N THR A 16 1.58 24.83 15.37
CA THR A 16 0.14 24.81 15.04
C THR A 16 -0.15 24.55 13.55
N THR A 17 0.86 24.23 12.72
CA THR A 17 0.61 23.93 11.31
C THR A 17 0.17 22.47 11.10
N PRO A 18 -0.52 22.16 9.99
CA PRO A 18 -0.96 20.80 9.69
C PRO A 18 0.19 19.80 9.47
N PHE A 19 1.42 20.27 9.26
CA PHE A 19 2.58 19.46 8.90
C PHE A 19 3.73 19.67 9.90
N PRO A 20 3.96 18.74 10.84
CA PRO A 20 4.99 18.89 11.88
C PRO A 20 6.42 18.77 11.34
N ALA A 21 6.59 18.14 10.17
CA ALA A 21 7.87 17.92 9.53
C ALA A 21 7.71 17.64 8.03
N ALA A 22 8.71 18.01 7.24
CA ALA A 22 8.80 17.67 5.83
C ALA A 22 10.26 17.60 5.36
N THR A 23 10.58 16.65 4.49
CA THR A 23 11.86 16.56 3.77
C THR A 23 11.63 16.38 2.28
N SER A 24 12.50 16.98 1.45
CA SER A 24 12.41 16.91 -0.01
C SER A 24 13.81 16.93 -0.61
N LYS A 25 14.11 15.96 -1.48
CA LYS A 25 15.40 15.83 -2.17
C LYS A 25 15.23 15.30 -3.61
N PRO A 26 14.72 16.11 -4.55
CA PRO A 26 14.69 15.73 -5.96
C PRO A 26 16.11 15.64 -6.54
N VAL A 27 16.33 14.60 -7.35
CA VAL A 27 17.60 14.32 -8.03
C VAL A 27 17.32 14.20 -9.53
N ASP A 28 18.18 14.78 -10.36
CA ASP A 28 18.05 14.69 -11.82
C ASP A 28 18.57 13.35 -12.37
N LYS A 29 18.43 13.14 -13.68
CA LYS A 29 18.91 11.91 -14.35
C LYS A 29 20.44 11.73 -14.25
N ALA A 30 21.20 12.82 -14.12
CA ALA A 30 22.66 12.77 -13.99
C ALA A 30 23.11 12.52 -12.53
N GLY A 31 22.18 12.44 -11.58
CA GLY A 31 22.47 12.25 -10.16
C GLY A 31 22.71 13.55 -9.40
N ASN A 32 22.51 14.71 -10.01
CA ASN A 32 22.68 15.99 -9.32
C ASN A 32 21.47 16.24 -8.43
N VAL A 33 21.73 16.62 -7.18
CA VAL A 33 20.70 17.09 -6.26
C VAL A 33 20.20 18.44 -6.75
N VAL A 34 18.95 18.48 -7.24
CA VAL A 34 18.31 19.70 -7.75
C VAL A 34 17.92 20.61 -6.58
N TYR A 35 17.52 20.00 -5.48
CA TYR A 35 17.11 20.68 -4.26
C TYR A 35 17.25 19.72 -3.08
N SER A 36 17.56 20.23 -1.90
CA SER A 36 17.45 19.47 -0.66
C SER A 36 17.08 20.37 0.50
N SER A 37 16.08 19.94 1.27
CA SER A 37 15.73 20.60 2.54
C SER A 37 14.98 19.68 3.47
N SER A 38 15.17 19.90 4.76
CA SER A 38 14.36 19.28 5.82
C SER A 38 13.88 20.38 6.78
N HIS A 39 12.63 20.31 7.19
CA HIS A 39 12.00 21.30 8.07
C HIS A 39 11.17 20.60 9.15
N GLY A 40 11.03 21.26 10.30
CA GLY A 40 10.24 20.77 11.44
C GLY A 40 11.02 19.87 12.40
N ASN A 41 10.29 19.16 13.25
CA ASN A 41 10.83 18.33 14.32
C ASN A 41 10.21 16.92 14.30
N THR A 42 10.92 15.93 14.85
CA THR A 42 10.45 14.53 14.97
C THR A 42 9.16 14.37 15.79
N LYS A 43 8.78 15.38 16.58
CA LYS A 43 7.57 15.37 17.43
C LYS A 43 6.68 16.56 17.12
N VAL A 44 5.38 16.32 17.12
CA VAL A 44 4.33 17.31 16.81
C VAL A 44 4.35 18.50 17.76
N ASP A 45 4.67 18.28 19.04
CA ASP A 45 4.75 19.33 20.05
C ASP A 45 6.03 20.21 19.95
N GLY A 46 6.90 19.94 18.97
CA GLY A 46 8.15 20.65 18.78
C GLY A 46 9.28 20.23 19.73
N SER A 47 9.05 19.30 20.67
CA SER A 47 10.08 18.82 21.62
C SER A 47 11.07 17.82 21.02
N GLY A 48 10.85 17.44 19.76
CA GLY A 48 11.66 16.46 19.05
C GLY A 48 12.93 17.05 18.42
N GLU A 49 13.84 16.19 17.99
CA GLU A 49 15.01 16.57 17.19
C GLU A 49 14.59 17.26 15.89
N THR A 50 15.38 18.25 15.47
CA THR A 50 15.20 18.91 14.17
C THR A 50 15.39 17.91 13.03
N MET A 51 14.51 17.97 12.03
CA MET A 51 14.60 17.10 10.86
C MET A 51 15.89 17.28 10.07
N SER A 52 16.43 16.17 9.58
CA SER A 52 17.55 16.09 8.66
C SER A 52 17.25 15.09 7.54
N GLU A 53 18.12 15.04 6.53
CA GLU A 53 18.02 14.03 5.46
C GLU A 53 18.17 12.60 5.97
N ASP A 54 18.82 12.40 7.11
CA ASP A 54 19.06 11.10 7.73
C ASP A 54 17.95 10.70 8.72
N THR A 55 16.90 11.53 8.85
CA THR A 55 15.77 11.21 9.71
C THR A 55 15.04 9.98 9.19
N HIS A 56 14.75 9.04 10.10
CA HIS A 56 13.92 7.89 9.78
C HIS A 56 12.43 8.26 9.68
N PHE A 57 11.81 7.88 8.56
CA PHE A 57 10.38 8.03 8.34
C PHE A 57 9.70 6.67 8.29
N TRP A 58 8.48 6.60 8.82
CA TRP A 58 7.56 5.53 8.45
C TRP A 58 7.01 5.83 7.05
N THR A 59 7.38 5.01 6.08
CA THR A 59 7.14 5.29 4.65
C THR A 59 5.82 4.74 4.11
N ALA A 60 4.96 4.21 4.99
CA ALA A 60 3.65 3.65 4.66
C ALA A 60 3.69 2.71 3.43
N SER A 61 3.07 3.08 2.30
CA SER A 61 2.99 2.24 1.09
C SER A 61 4.20 2.34 0.14
N MET A 62 5.16 3.24 0.37
CA MET A 62 6.35 3.34 -0.48
C MET A 62 7.19 2.04 -0.60
N PRO A 63 7.26 1.14 0.41
CA PRO A 63 7.92 -0.16 0.30
C PRO A 63 7.50 -0.99 -0.93
N LYS A 64 6.28 -0.79 -1.46
CA LYS A 64 5.80 -1.46 -2.69
C LYS A 64 6.73 -1.23 -3.89
N LEU A 65 7.34 -0.05 -4.00
CA LEU A 65 8.29 0.25 -5.09
C LEU A 65 9.55 -0.63 -4.99
N PHE A 66 10.07 -0.81 -3.78
CA PHE A 66 11.24 -1.66 -3.55
C PHE A 66 10.91 -3.13 -3.77
N THR A 67 9.72 -3.57 -3.34
CA THR A 67 9.22 -4.92 -3.63
C THR A 67 9.09 -5.15 -5.14
N ALA A 68 8.51 -4.21 -5.89
CA ALA A 68 8.44 -4.31 -7.35
C ALA A 68 9.83 -4.38 -7.99
N GLY A 69 10.78 -3.55 -7.54
CA GLY A 69 12.17 -3.61 -8.01
C GLY A 69 12.84 -4.96 -7.74
N ALA A 70 12.65 -5.53 -6.55
CA ALA A 70 13.15 -6.86 -6.21
C ALA A 70 12.55 -7.95 -7.11
N VAL A 71 11.25 -7.87 -7.39
CA VAL A 71 10.57 -8.79 -8.31
C VAL A 71 11.15 -8.68 -9.73
N MET A 72 11.40 -7.47 -10.23
CA MET A 72 12.02 -7.27 -11.54
C MET A 72 13.43 -7.89 -11.61
N VAL A 73 14.24 -7.77 -10.56
CA VAL A 73 15.57 -8.42 -10.49
C VAL A 73 15.45 -9.95 -10.55
N VAL A 74 14.46 -10.54 -9.88
CA VAL A 74 14.23 -11.99 -9.89
C VAL A 74 13.71 -12.45 -11.26
N MET A 75 12.86 -11.65 -11.91
CA MET A 75 12.40 -11.89 -13.29
C MET A 75 13.56 -11.84 -14.30
N GLU A 76 14.47 -10.87 -14.21
CA GLU A 76 15.65 -10.79 -15.08
C GLU A 76 16.59 -12.00 -14.95
N ARG A 77 16.59 -12.64 -13.77
CA ARG A 77 17.32 -13.90 -13.53
C ARG A 77 16.61 -15.12 -14.10
N GLY A 78 15.44 -14.97 -14.70
CA GLY A 78 14.65 -16.06 -15.28
C GLY A 78 14.02 -16.98 -14.24
N LEU A 79 13.87 -16.54 -12.99
CA LEU A 79 13.34 -17.36 -11.90
C LEU A 79 11.82 -17.32 -11.80
N ILE A 80 11.20 -16.23 -12.25
CA ILE A 80 9.75 -16.02 -12.30
C ILE A 80 9.37 -15.23 -13.56
N SER A 81 8.11 -15.33 -13.97
CA SER A 81 7.50 -14.64 -15.10
C SER A 81 6.23 -13.88 -14.66
N PRO A 82 5.85 -12.78 -15.33
CA PRO A 82 4.62 -12.05 -15.00
C PRO A 82 3.34 -12.90 -15.05
N GLU A 83 3.33 -13.93 -15.89
CA GLU A 83 2.18 -14.82 -16.10
C GLU A 83 2.23 -16.08 -15.23
N ASP A 84 3.23 -16.20 -14.36
CA ASP A 84 3.32 -17.34 -13.45
C ASP A 84 2.13 -17.37 -12.50
N ASP A 85 1.57 -18.56 -12.33
CA ASP A 85 0.56 -18.84 -11.33
C ASP A 85 1.18 -18.73 -9.93
N VAL A 86 0.71 -17.74 -9.17
CA VAL A 86 1.18 -17.45 -7.82
C VAL A 86 0.88 -18.61 -6.86
N GLY A 87 -0.18 -19.38 -7.13
CA GLY A 87 -0.57 -20.55 -6.33
C GLY A 87 0.50 -21.63 -6.23
N ASN A 88 1.44 -21.67 -7.18
CA ASN A 88 2.57 -22.60 -7.15
C ASN A 88 3.60 -22.26 -6.04
N VAL A 89 3.67 -21.00 -5.64
CA VAL A 89 4.61 -20.50 -4.62
C VAL A 89 3.90 -20.22 -3.30
N LEU A 90 2.67 -19.72 -3.38
CA LEU A 90 1.81 -19.37 -2.25
C LEU A 90 0.53 -20.20 -2.37
N PRO A 91 0.50 -21.45 -1.86
CA PRO A 91 -0.63 -22.36 -2.00
C PRO A 91 -1.95 -21.79 -1.47
N GLU A 92 -1.88 -20.87 -0.51
CA GLU A 92 -3.04 -20.16 0.01
C GLU A 92 -3.74 -19.31 -1.06
N LEU A 93 -3.02 -18.84 -2.08
CA LEU A 93 -3.54 -18.07 -3.22
C LEU A 93 -3.94 -18.93 -4.43
N ALA A 94 -3.90 -20.26 -4.33
CA ALA A 94 -4.14 -21.16 -5.46
C ALA A 94 -5.63 -21.26 -5.88
N ASP A 95 -6.56 -21.07 -4.96
CA ASP A 95 -8.01 -21.14 -5.20
C ASP A 95 -8.75 -19.98 -4.51
N PRO A 96 -8.54 -18.73 -4.98
CA PRO A 96 -9.12 -17.56 -4.35
C PRO A 96 -10.63 -17.47 -4.59
N GLU A 97 -11.34 -16.97 -3.58
CA GLU A 97 -12.78 -16.71 -3.63
C GLU A 97 -13.07 -15.20 -3.67
N PHE A 98 -14.00 -14.82 -4.53
CA PHE A 98 -14.56 -13.46 -4.64
C PHE A 98 -15.81 -13.34 -3.79
N LEU A 99 -15.95 -12.19 -3.13
CA LEU A 99 -17.18 -11.80 -2.45
C LEU A 99 -17.99 -10.91 -3.37
N ASP A 100 -19.11 -11.44 -3.85
CA ASP A 100 -20.03 -10.71 -4.73
C ASP A 100 -21.04 -9.89 -3.91
N GLY A 101 -21.24 -10.20 -2.63
CA GLY A 101 -22.20 -9.48 -1.80
C GLY A 101 -22.68 -10.25 -0.59
N PHE A 102 -23.87 -9.88 -0.12
CA PHE A 102 -24.58 -10.53 0.97
C PHE A 102 -26.03 -10.75 0.58
N ASP A 103 -26.61 -11.88 0.97
CA ASP A 103 -28.04 -12.15 0.78
C ASP A 103 -28.93 -11.35 1.76
N GLU A 104 -30.25 -11.51 1.62
CA GLU A 104 -31.24 -10.86 2.48
C GLU A 104 -31.11 -11.23 3.97
N ASN A 105 -30.51 -12.38 4.27
CA ASN A 105 -30.27 -12.86 5.64
C ASN A 105 -28.91 -12.40 6.19
N GLY A 106 -28.15 -11.61 5.42
CA GLY A 106 -26.82 -11.15 5.80
C GLY A 106 -25.73 -12.22 5.70
N LYS A 107 -25.96 -13.31 4.97
CA LYS A 107 -24.95 -14.33 4.66
C LYS A 107 -24.14 -13.91 3.43
N PRO A 108 -22.81 -14.05 3.44
CA PRO A 108 -21.98 -13.68 2.29
C PRO A 108 -22.22 -14.58 1.09
N ILE A 109 -22.21 -13.98 -0.10
CA ILE A 109 -22.27 -14.64 -1.40
C ILE A 109 -20.85 -14.67 -1.95
N VAL A 110 -20.25 -15.85 -1.96
CA VAL A 110 -18.88 -16.07 -2.47
C VAL A 110 -18.90 -16.93 -3.72
N ARG A 111 -18.01 -16.61 -4.66
CA ARG A 111 -17.78 -17.40 -5.88
C ARG A 111 -16.30 -17.69 -6.07
N LYS A 112 -15.99 -18.79 -6.74
CA LYS A 112 -14.61 -19.10 -7.11
C LYS A 112 -14.13 -18.18 -8.23
N ALA A 113 -12.84 -17.84 -8.20
CA ALA A 113 -12.18 -17.17 -9.31
C ALA A 113 -12.23 -18.02 -10.59
N SER A 114 -12.54 -17.40 -11.73
CA SER A 114 -12.48 -18.05 -13.05
C SER A 114 -11.06 -18.17 -13.59
N LYS A 115 -10.14 -17.35 -13.08
CA LYS A 115 -8.75 -17.26 -13.52
C LYS A 115 -7.80 -17.40 -12.34
N LYS A 116 -6.61 -17.89 -12.64
CA LYS A 116 -5.50 -17.96 -11.69
C LYS A 116 -4.96 -16.56 -11.40
N LEU A 117 -4.49 -16.34 -10.19
CA LEU A 117 -3.75 -15.15 -9.83
C LEU A 117 -2.35 -15.21 -10.44
N THR A 118 -1.98 -14.16 -11.19
CA THR A 118 -0.64 -14.05 -11.75
C THR A 118 0.17 -12.99 -11.01
N LEU A 119 1.49 -13.11 -11.06
CA LEU A 119 2.39 -12.11 -10.51
C LEU A 119 2.08 -10.70 -11.03
N ARG A 120 1.75 -10.57 -12.33
CA ARG A 120 1.32 -9.30 -12.93
C ARG A 120 0.14 -8.70 -12.18
N THR A 121 -0.93 -9.47 -11.97
CA THR A 121 -2.17 -8.96 -11.33
C THR A 121 -1.95 -8.49 -9.88
N LEU A 122 -0.96 -9.06 -9.18
CA LEU A 122 -0.56 -8.57 -7.86
C LEU A 122 0.20 -7.24 -7.95
N LEU A 123 1.18 -7.14 -8.86
CA LEU A 123 2.00 -5.94 -9.04
C LEU A 123 1.21 -4.73 -9.57
N THR A 124 0.15 -4.98 -10.34
CA THR A 124 -0.66 -3.93 -10.97
C THR A 124 -1.95 -3.62 -10.21
N HIS A 125 -2.16 -4.20 -9.03
CA HIS A 125 -3.40 -4.02 -8.24
C HIS A 125 -4.69 -4.40 -9.01
N SER A 126 -4.62 -5.41 -9.89
CA SER A 126 -5.75 -5.89 -10.71
C SER A 126 -6.09 -7.36 -10.42
N SER A 127 -5.89 -7.78 -9.17
CA SER A 127 -6.13 -9.14 -8.67
C SER A 127 -7.43 -9.26 -7.85
N GLY A 128 -8.15 -8.15 -7.66
CA GLY A 128 -9.35 -8.07 -6.82
C GLY A 128 -9.08 -7.89 -5.31
N PHE A 129 -7.81 -7.91 -4.88
CA PHE A 129 -7.45 -7.63 -3.49
C PHE A 129 -7.67 -6.15 -3.15
N ALA A 130 -8.35 -5.91 -2.03
CA ALA A 130 -8.62 -4.59 -1.51
C ALA A 130 -8.43 -4.54 0.00
N TYR A 131 -8.20 -3.33 0.51
CA TYR A 131 -8.19 -3.08 1.96
C TYR A 131 -9.60 -2.91 2.47
N HIS A 132 -9.94 -3.56 3.59
CA HIS A 132 -11.27 -3.44 4.19
C HIS A 132 -11.62 -1.99 4.60
N LEU A 133 -10.62 -1.19 4.98
CA LEU A 133 -10.83 0.21 5.36
C LEU A 133 -11.43 1.07 4.24
N THR A 134 -11.31 0.67 2.97
CA THR A 134 -11.79 1.45 1.83
C THR A 134 -13.07 0.91 1.21
N ARG A 135 -13.62 -0.21 1.71
CA ARG A 135 -14.76 -0.92 1.11
C ARG A 135 -15.71 -1.45 2.19
N GLU A 136 -16.95 -0.95 2.19
CA GLU A 136 -17.99 -1.35 3.16
C GLU A 136 -18.30 -2.86 3.12
N ILE A 137 -18.29 -3.46 1.92
CA ILE A 137 -18.53 -4.89 1.73
C ILE A 137 -17.52 -5.76 2.49
N LEU A 138 -16.25 -5.32 2.55
CA LEU A 138 -15.18 -6.01 3.28
C LEU A 138 -15.24 -5.78 4.78
N GLN A 139 -15.72 -4.60 5.21
CA GLN A 139 -15.99 -4.35 6.64
C GLN A 139 -17.10 -5.27 7.13
N LYS A 140 -18.17 -5.44 6.34
CA LYS A 140 -19.27 -6.36 6.63
C LYS A 140 -18.79 -7.82 6.64
N TRP A 141 -17.87 -8.19 5.73
CA TRP A 141 -17.24 -9.52 5.72
C TRP A 141 -16.44 -9.80 6.99
N ASN A 142 -15.57 -8.86 7.38
CA ASN A 142 -14.77 -8.99 8.59
C ASN A 142 -15.66 -9.06 9.84
N ALA A 143 -16.72 -8.24 9.92
CA ALA A 143 -17.70 -8.31 11.01
C ALA A 143 -18.42 -9.67 11.05
N TYR A 144 -18.82 -10.22 9.89
CA TYR A 144 -19.41 -11.56 9.78
C TYR A 144 -18.45 -12.66 10.28
N ARG A 145 -17.15 -12.48 10.09
CA ARG A 145 -16.10 -13.41 10.54
C ARG A 145 -15.63 -13.17 11.98
N GLY A 146 -16.16 -12.15 12.67
CA GLY A 146 -15.75 -11.78 14.03
C GLY A 146 -14.33 -11.19 14.08
N GLN A 147 -13.89 -10.54 13.01
CA GLN A 147 -12.56 -9.96 12.86
C GLN A 147 -12.54 -8.46 13.19
N ASP A 148 -11.42 -7.98 13.73
CA ASP A 148 -11.23 -6.56 14.04
C ASP A 148 -11.08 -5.76 12.73
N THR A 149 -12.02 -4.86 12.47
CA THR A 149 -12.08 -4.00 11.28
C THR A 149 -11.27 -2.71 11.42
N THR A 150 -10.59 -2.51 12.55
CA THR A 150 -9.88 -1.26 12.85
C THR A 150 -8.37 -1.37 12.62
N GLN A 151 -7.86 -2.57 12.34
CA GLN A 151 -6.43 -2.83 12.22
C GLN A 151 -6.06 -3.49 10.89
N MET A 152 -4.99 -2.99 10.27
CA MET A 152 -4.29 -3.68 9.19
C MET A 152 -3.18 -4.54 9.81
N ASP A 153 -3.52 -5.72 10.34
CA ASP A 153 -2.53 -6.61 10.94
C ASP A 153 -1.73 -7.43 9.91
N GLY A 154 -2.06 -7.30 8.63
CA GLY A 154 -1.42 -8.02 7.53
C GLY A 154 -1.67 -9.54 7.55
N SER A 155 -2.59 -10.01 8.39
CA SER A 155 -2.90 -11.43 8.49
C SER A 155 -3.71 -11.90 7.29
N TYR A 156 -3.20 -12.94 6.63
CA TYR A 156 -3.80 -13.54 5.44
C TYR A 156 -5.21 -14.12 5.70
N VAL A 157 -5.48 -14.49 6.96
CA VAL A 157 -6.74 -15.12 7.40
C VAL A 157 -7.92 -14.12 7.44
N CYS A 158 -7.66 -12.83 7.20
CA CYS A 158 -8.51 -11.72 7.67
C CYS A 158 -9.01 -10.73 6.60
N SER A 159 -8.79 -11.01 5.30
CA SER A 159 -9.16 -10.02 4.26
C SER A 159 -9.57 -10.60 2.91
N LEU A 160 -9.70 -11.92 2.77
CA LEU A 160 -10.04 -12.53 1.50
C LEU A 160 -11.54 -12.63 1.29
N ALA A 161 -12.07 -11.48 0.95
CA ALA A 161 -13.18 -11.32 0.04
C ALA A 161 -12.61 -10.43 -1.07
N THR A 162 -12.19 -10.98 -2.19
CA THR A 162 -11.83 -10.11 -3.32
C THR A 162 -13.12 -9.45 -3.82
N CYS A 163 -13.12 -8.12 -3.95
CA CYS A 163 -14.29 -7.42 -4.47
C CYS A 163 -14.31 -7.63 -5.98
N ALA A 164 -15.38 -8.21 -6.52
CA ALA A 164 -15.60 -8.25 -7.95
C ALA A 164 -16.00 -6.85 -8.45
N GLU A 165 -15.21 -6.27 -9.37
CA GLU A 165 -15.74 -5.34 -10.35
C GLU A 165 -16.06 -6.16 -11.61
N GLU A 166 -17.17 -5.85 -12.31
CA GLU A 166 -17.80 -6.69 -13.36
C GLU A 166 -16.87 -7.17 -14.50
N GLU A 167 -15.66 -6.62 -14.64
CA GLU A 167 -14.71 -6.94 -15.70
C GLU A 167 -13.41 -7.63 -15.24
N ASP A 168 -13.18 -7.80 -13.94
CA ASP A 168 -11.91 -8.34 -13.43
C ASP A 168 -12.03 -9.80 -12.97
N LEU A 169 -11.50 -10.67 -13.87
CA LEU A 169 -11.15 -12.10 -13.75
C LEU A 169 -12.25 -13.13 -13.97
#